data_AF-A0A357LDG3-F1
#
_entry.id   AF-A0A357LDG3-F1
#
_cell.length_a   1.000
_cell.length_b   1.000
_cell.length_c   1.000
_cell.angle_alpha   90.00
_cell.angle_beta   90.00
_cell.angle_gamma   90.00
#
_symmetry.space_group_name_H-M   'P 1'
#
loop_
_entity.id
_entity.type
_entity.pdbx_description
1 polymer ?
#
loop_
_entity_poly.entity_id
_entity_poly.type
_entity_poly.pdbx_seq_one_letter_code
_entity_poly.pdbx_strand_id
1 'polypeptide(L)'
;MSALAHFTLLSVLLVIAGCGRAHEEASPGTAPGAPALNVDAVPVPSLADTAPDPAETRANVDQPEQPAPVEPSAHMDFGAPAEGGGGYGAIAATSSGPIVSAFGSYGYGTRAAAERAAIEGCRKLAAKIGDGKQAEACRSAVYFYDGACAGLATSSDGGWGTGWSTTSAREACRYAEASCRDSGGPDCEGVAYLCSPSGRRGTCDGGISIDGETTRVSSPQ
;
A
#
# COMPACT_ATOMS: atom_id res chain seq x y z
N MET A 1 9.41 5.88 72.62
CA MET A 1 8.48 4.74 72.48
C MET A 1 8.36 4.46 71.00
N SER A 2 9.10 3.45 70.52
CA SER A 2 9.18 3.05 69.12
C SER A 2 8.00 2.13 68.77
N ALA A 3 7.38 2.34 67.61
CA ALA A 3 6.48 1.37 67.00
C ALA A 3 6.88 1.22 65.52
N LEU A 4 7.70 0.20 65.27
CA LEU A 4 7.98 -0.39 63.97
C LEU A 4 6.80 -1.32 63.62
N ALA A 5 6.23 -1.21 62.42
CA ALA A 5 5.39 -2.28 61.90
C ALA A 5 5.36 -2.31 60.35
N HIS A 6 6.08 -3.31 59.83
CA HIS A 6 5.70 -4.22 58.75
C HIS A 6 5.38 -3.63 57.36
N PHE A 7 6.43 -3.50 56.55
CA PHE A 7 6.36 -3.56 55.10
C PHE A 7 6.35 -5.02 54.64
N THR A 8 5.19 -5.54 54.26
CA THR A 8 5.07 -6.88 53.67
C THR A 8 5.33 -6.77 52.17
N LEU A 9 6.55 -7.15 51.75
CA LEU A 9 6.92 -7.35 50.35
C LEU A 9 6.07 -8.50 49.78
N LEU A 10 5.17 -8.21 48.85
CA LEU A 10 4.51 -9.23 48.04
C LEU A 10 5.37 -9.47 46.79
N SER A 11 6.22 -10.48 46.84
CA SER A 11 6.97 -10.99 45.69
C SER A 11 6.02 -11.72 44.73
N VAL A 12 5.57 -11.02 43.68
CA VAL A 12 4.88 -11.67 42.55
C VAL A 12 5.94 -12.27 41.63
N LEU A 13 6.22 -13.55 41.83
CA LEU A 13 6.93 -14.41 40.89
C LEU A 13 5.98 -14.73 39.72
N LEU A 14 6.09 -13.97 38.62
CA LEU A 14 5.44 -14.31 37.37
C LEU A 14 6.33 -15.30 36.61
N VAL A 15 5.98 -16.58 36.68
CA VAL A 15 6.51 -17.64 35.82
C VAL A 15 5.81 -17.52 34.46
N ILE A 16 6.49 -16.97 33.45
CA ILE A 16 6.10 -17.15 32.06
C ILE A 16 6.97 -18.26 31.48
N ALA A 17 6.39 -19.47 31.47
CA ALA A 17 6.88 -20.60 30.72
C ALA A 17 6.84 -20.28 29.22
N GLY A 18 7.90 -20.68 28.52
CA GLY A 18 8.16 -20.32 27.14
C GLY A 18 7.15 -20.85 26.12
N CYS A 19 6.94 -20.02 25.10
CA CYS A 19 6.73 -20.48 23.73
C CYS A 19 7.83 -19.82 22.90
N GLY A 20 8.94 -20.54 22.74
CA GLY A 20 9.93 -20.20 21.73
C GLY A 20 9.29 -20.29 20.35
N ARG A 21 9.10 -19.16 19.70
CA ARG A 21 9.07 -19.09 18.25
C ARG A 21 10.32 -18.33 17.85
N ALA A 22 11.30 -19.08 17.36
CA ALA A 22 12.40 -18.52 16.61
C ALA A 22 11.80 -17.71 15.46
N HIS A 23 11.90 -16.38 15.54
CA HIS A 23 11.87 -15.57 14.34
C HIS A 23 13.26 -15.73 13.75
N GLU A 24 13.33 -16.65 12.78
CA GLU A 24 14.45 -16.81 11.89
C GLU A 24 14.71 -15.47 11.21
N GLU A 25 15.85 -14.86 11.50
CA GLU A 25 16.34 -13.69 10.79
C GLU A 25 16.51 -14.12 9.32
N ALA A 26 15.64 -13.61 8.45
CA ALA A 26 15.78 -13.78 7.02
C ALA A 26 17.02 -13.02 6.55
N SER A 27 18.14 -13.72 6.53
CA SER A 27 19.35 -13.34 5.84
C SER A 27 19.03 -13.11 4.35
N PRO A 28 19.54 -12.05 3.69
CA PRO A 28 19.33 -11.84 2.27
C PRO A 28 20.01 -12.95 1.47
N GLY A 29 19.21 -13.94 1.06
CA GLY A 29 19.64 -15.06 0.26
C GLY A 29 20.21 -14.59 -1.08
N THR A 30 21.48 -14.91 -1.31
CA THR A 30 22.11 -14.91 -2.63
C THR A 30 21.29 -15.81 -3.56
N ALA A 31 20.71 -15.24 -4.61
CA ALA A 31 19.96 -15.98 -5.62
C ALA A 31 20.90 -16.98 -6.35
N PRO A 32 20.60 -18.29 -6.35
CA PRO A 32 21.27 -19.23 -7.25
C PRO A 32 20.81 -19.00 -8.69
N GLY A 33 21.77 -19.11 -9.61
CA GLY A 33 21.64 -18.77 -11.02
C GLY A 33 20.47 -19.43 -11.74
N ALA A 34 19.87 -18.66 -12.64
CA ALA A 34 18.87 -19.12 -13.58
C ALA A 34 19.48 -20.19 -14.53
N PRO A 35 18.85 -21.37 -14.68
CA PRO A 35 19.17 -22.24 -15.80
C PRO A 35 18.65 -21.62 -17.11
N ALA A 36 19.49 -21.65 -18.14
CA ALA A 36 19.13 -21.28 -19.51
C ALA A 36 17.98 -22.19 -20.00
N LEU A 37 16.84 -21.59 -20.28
CA LEU A 37 15.72 -22.28 -20.93
C LEU A 37 16.00 -22.38 -22.43
N ASN A 38 16.23 -23.62 -22.84
CA ASN A 38 16.42 -24.05 -24.21
C ASN A 38 15.10 -23.88 -24.98
N VAL A 39 15.14 -23.15 -26.09
CA VAL A 39 13.99 -22.92 -26.97
C VAL A 39 13.87 -24.10 -27.92
N ASP A 40 13.06 -25.09 -27.56
CA ASP A 40 12.67 -26.15 -28.49
C ASP A 40 11.62 -25.62 -29.48
N ALA A 41 11.92 -25.79 -30.76
CA ALA A 41 11.15 -25.33 -31.90
C ALA A 41 9.75 -25.95 -31.93
N VAL A 42 8.72 -25.10 -31.88
CA VAL A 42 7.32 -25.50 -32.10
C VAL A 42 7.11 -25.69 -33.61
N PRO A 43 6.57 -26.84 -34.06
CA PRO A 43 6.25 -27.06 -35.47
C PRO A 43 5.10 -26.15 -35.92
N VAL A 44 5.35 -25.44 -37.01
CA VAL A 44 4.41 -24.54 -37.69
C VAL A 44 3.34 -25.39 -38.41
N PRO A 45 2.04 -25.20 -38.17
CA PRO A 45 1.02 -25.86 -38.99
C PRO A 45 0.98 -25.23 -40.39
N SER A 46 0.98 -26.13 -41.38
CA SER A 46 0.89 -25.86 -42.81
C SER A 46 -0.41 -25.13 -43.16
N LEU A 47 -0.27 -23.97 -43.83
CA LEU A 47 -1.34 -23.31 -44.57
C LEU A 47 -1.81 -24.24 -45.69
N ALA A 48 -2.95 -24.90 -45.49
CA ALA A 48 -3.70 -25.54 -46.55
C ALA A 48 -4.96 -24.71 -46.83
N ASP A 49 -5.07 -24.32 -48.10
CA ASP A 49 -6.16 -23.61 -48.74
C ASP A 49 -7.55 -23.94 -48.19
N THR A 50 -8.22 -22.93 -47.63
CA THR A 50 -9.68 -22.94 -47.48
C THR A 50 -10.21 -21.74 -48.25
N ALA A 51 -10.87 -22.02 -49.37
CA ALA A 51 -11.51 -21.03 -50.23
C ALA A 51 -12.59 -20.25 -49.45
N PRO A 52 -12.77 -18.94 -49.73
CA PRO A 52 -13.83 -18.16 -49.09
C PRO A 52 -15.21 -18.59 -49.59
N ASP A 53 -16.07 -18.97 -48.64
CA ASP A 53 -17.49 -19.25 -48.86
C ASP A 53 -18.25 -17.92 -49.08
N PRO A 54 -18.88 -17.69 -50.25
CA PRO A 54 -19.49 -16.41 -50.59
C PRO A 54 -20.99 -16.39 -50.27
N ALA A 55 -21.43 -16.67 -49.03
CA ALA A 55 -22.84 -16.49 -48.67
C ALA A 55 -23.12 -16.47 -47.16
N GLU A 56 -22.52 -15.56 -46.39
CA GLU A 56 -23.05 -15.24 -45.06
C GLU A 56 -23.12 -13.73 -44.82
N THR A 57 -24.13 -13.12 -45.43
CA THR A 57 -24.72 -11.88 -44.90
C THR A 57 -25.53 -12.24 -43.66
N ARG A 58 -24.86 -12.57 -42.55
CA ARG A 58 -25.50 -12.52 -41.24
C ARG A 58 -25.52 -11.07 -40.79
N ALA A 59 -26.73 -10.56 -40.62
CA ALA A 59 -27.00 -9.26 -40.03
C ALA A 59 -26.12 -9.07 -38.79
N ASN A 60 -25.46 -7.92 -38.71
CA ASN A 60 -24.70 -7.44 -37.56
C ASN A 60 -25.65 -7.39 -36.36
N VAL A 61 -25.78 -8.51 -35.64
CA VAL A 61 -26.49 -8.59 -34.37
C VAL A 61 -25.67 -7.76 -33.40
N ASP A 62 -26.28 -6.71 -32.85
CA ASP A 62 -25.81 -5.87 -31.75
C ASP A 62 -24.70 -6.54 -30.93
N GLN A 63 -23.45 -6.27 -31.28
CA GLN A 63 -22.33 -6.62 -30.42
C GLN A 63 -22.48 -5.72 -29.19
N PRO A 64 -22.69 -6.27 -27.98
CA PRO A 64 -22.80 -5.43 -26.80
C PRO A 64 -21.52 -4.61 -26.70
N GLU A 65 -21.67 -3.29 -26.76
CA GLU A 65 -20.58 -2.32 -26.65
C GLU A 65 -19.70 -2.74 -25.47
N GLN A 66 -18.47 -3.19 -25.77
CA GLN A 66 -17.50 -3.47 -24.73
C GLN A 66 -17.29 -2.17 -23.96
N PRO A 67 -17.51 -2.13 -22.64
CA PRO A 67 -17.29 -0.93 -21.87
C PRO A 67 -15.83 -0.49 -22.07
N ALA A 68 -15.64 0.81 -22.28
CA ALA A 68 -14.32 1.39 -22.51
C ALA A 68 -13.35 0.94 -21.40
N PRO A 69 -12.06 0.75 -21.72
CA PRO A 69 -11.04 0.43 -20.72
C PRO A 69 -11.09 1.46 -19.59
N VAL A 70 -11.28 0.98 -18.35
CA VAL A 70 -11.23 1.86 -17.17
C VAL A 70 -9.76 2.13 -16.89
N GLU A 71 -9.31 3.37 -17.07
CA GLU A 71 -7.93 3.74 -16.78
C GLU A 71 -7.62 3.59 -15.29
N PRO A 72 -6.47 3.00 -14.91
CA PRO A 72 -6.07 2.90 -13.52
C PRO A 72 -6.00 4.26 -12.87
N SER A 73 -6.69 4.39 -11.75
CA SER A 73 -6.86 5.66 -11.04
C SER A 73 -6.57 5.47 -9.56
N ALA A 74 -5.48 6.07 -9.09
CA ALA A 74 -5.13 6.12 -7.68
C ALA A 74 -5.62 7.44 -7.09
N HIS A 75 -6.50 7.35 -6.10
CA HIS A 75 -7.02 8.48 -5.36
C HIS A 75 -6.46 8.44 -3.95
N MET A 76 -5.64 9.43 -3.61
CA MET A 76 -5.12 9.58 -2.26
C MET A 76 -5.49 10.94 -1.69
N ASP A 77 -5.96 10.94 -0.45
CA ASP A 77 -6.22 12.14 0.34
C ASP A 77 -5.53 12.03 1.70
N PHE A 78 -5.39 13.15 2.40
CA PHE A 78 -4.66 13.21 3.65
C PHE A 78 -5.38 14.10 4.66
N GLY A 79 -5.47 13.59 5.88
CA GLY A 79 -6.06 14.32 6.99
C GLY A 79 -5.19 15.49 7.44
N ALA A 80 -5.84 16.48 8.04
CA ALA A 80 -5.14 17.47 8.83
C ALA A 80 -4.34 16.79 9.97
N PRO A 81 -3.21 17.38 10.40
CA PRO A 81 -2.48 16.86 11.56
C PRO A 81 -3.39 16.86 12.79
N ALA A 82 -3.31 15.80 13.60
CA ALA A 82 -4.04 15.79 14.86
C ALA A 82 -3.50 16.86 15.83
N GLU A 83 -4.41 17.58 16.49
CA GLU A 83 -4.04 18.57 17.49
C GLU A 83 -3.42 17.87 18.71
N GLY A 84 -2.15 18.16 19.01
CA GLY A 84 -1.43 17.55 20.14
C GLY A 84 -0.03 17.04 19.84
N GLY A 85 0.44 17.11 18.58
CA GLY A 85 1.86 16.91 18.25
C GLY A 85 2.38 15.50 18.49
N GLY A 86 1.55 14.47 18.28
CA GLY A 86 1.97 13.09 18.41
C GLY A 86 2.85 12.61 17.25
N GLY A 87 3.66 11.59 17.50
CA GLY A 87 4.61 11.05 16.52
C GLY A 87 4.03 10.02 15.56
N TYR A 88 2.79 9.56 15.74
CA TYR A 88 2.25 8.45 14.96
C TYR A 88 1.49 8.92 13.72
N GLY A 89 1.65 8.16 12.64
CA GLY A 89 0.85 8.27 11.43
C GLY A 89 0.51 6.90 10.85
N ALA A 90 -0.44 6.87 9.93
CA ALA A 90 -0.88 5.67 9.24
C ALA A 90 -1.40 5.98 7.84
N ILE A 91 -1.32 5.00 6.94
CA ILE A 91 -2.02 5.00 5.66
C ILE A 91 -3.02 3.85 5.69
N ALA A 92 -4.26 4.13 5.30
CA ALA A 92 -5.25 3.11 5.01
C ALA A 92 -5.54 3.11 3.52
N ALA A 93 -5.81 1.93 2.96
CA ALA A 93 -6.08 1.77 1.54
C ALA A 93 -7.14 0.70 1.29
N THR A 94 -7.79 0.81 0.15
CA THR A 94 -8.69 -0.17 -0.45
C THR A 94 -8.54 -0.13 -1.97
N SER A 95 -8.92 -1.22 -2.63
CA SER A 95 -8.90 -1.31 -4.09
C SER A 95 -10.09 -2.13 -4.56
N SER A 96 -10.66 -1.78 -5.71
CA SER A 96 -11.59 -2.64 -6.44
C SER A 96 -11.42 -2.44 -7.94
N GLY A 97 -10.91 -3.48 -8.59
CA GLY A 97 -10.43 -3.38 -9.97
C GLY A 97 -9.26 -2.39 -10.03
N PRO A 98 -9.21 -1.50 -11.04
CA PRO A 98 -8.07 -0.62 -11.28
C PRO A 98 -8.10 0.66 -10.42
N ILE A 99 -9.05 0.79 -9.49
CA ILE A 99 -9.23 1.99 -8.65
C ILE A 99 -8.70 1.71 -7.26
N VAL A 100 -7.71 2.51 -6.83
CA VAL A 100 -7.15 2.47 -5.47
C VAL A 100 -7.58 3.74 -4.72
N SER A 101 -8.19 3.58 -3.55
CA SER A 101 -8.51 4.69 -2.65
C SER A 101 -7.66 4.59 -1.39
N ALA A 102 -6.89 5.63 -1.08
CA ALA A 102 -6.01 5.67 0.08
C ALA A 102 -6.16 6.95 0.89
N PHE A 103 -5.97 6.86 2.20
CA PHE A 103 -6.00 8.01 3.10
C PHE A 103 -4.88 7.96 4.12
N GLY A 104 -4.12 9.06 4.22
CA GLY A 104 -3.06 9.23 5.20
C GLY A 104 -3.50 10.04 6.43
N SER A 105 -3.11 9.61 7.63
CA SER A 105 -3.30 10.33 8.89
C SER A 105 -1.95 10.50 9.61
N TYR A 106 -1.75 11.61 10.33
CA TYR A 106 -0.52 11.87 11.07
C TYR A 106 -0.73 12.83 12.24
N GLY A 107 0.25 12.93 13.13
CA GLY A 107 0.21 13.81 14.30
C GLY A 107 -0.45 13.20 15.53
N TYR A 108 -0.81 11.90 15.50
CA TYR A 108 -1.58 11.27 16.58
C TYR A 108 -0.67 10.79 17.72
N GLY A 109 -1.17 10.90 18.95
CA GLY A 109 -0.44 10.45 20.16
C GLY A 109 -0.31 8.93 20.28
N THR A 110 -1.11 8.15 19.55
CA THR A 110 -1.04 6.68 19.55
C THR A 110 -1.22 6.10 18.16
N ARG A 111 -0.59 4.96 17.90
CA ARG A 111 -0.79 4.15 16.67
C ARG A 111 -2.27 3.88 16.40
N ALA A 112 -3.01 3.42 17.41
CA ALA A 112 -4.43 3.07 17.25
C ALA A 112 -5.31 4.27 16.89
N ALA A 113 -4.96 5.48 17.34
CA ALA A 113 -5.67 6.68 16.92
C ALA A 113 -5.35 7.06 15.46
N ALA A 114 -4.08 6.96 15.05
CA ALA A 114 -3.67 7.18 13.67
C ALA A 114 -4.38 6.21 12.71
N GLU A 115 -4.31 4.90 12.98
CA GLU A 115 -4.93 3.86 12.15
C GLU A 115 -6.44 4.05 12.02
N ARG A 116 -7.14 4.36 13.13
CA ARG A 116 -8.59 4.63 13.10
C ARG A 116 -8.93 5.83 12.23
N ALA A 117 -8.19 6.94 12.38
CA ALA A 117 -8.40 8.12 11.56
C ALA A 117 -8.12 7.86 10.08
N ALA A 118 -7.08 7.09 9.78
CA ALA A 118 -6.75 6.72 8.40
C ALA A 118 -7.87 5.87 7.77
N ILE A 119 -8.36 4.85 8.49
CA ILE A 119 -9.45 3.98 8.03
C ILE A 119 -10.75 4.78 7.82
N GLU A 120 -11.09 5.69 8.73
CA GLU A 120 -12.29 6.52 8.60
C GLU A 120 -12.19 7.48 7.40
N GLY A 121 -11.03 8.09 7.19
CA GLY A 121 -10.77 8.93 6.01
C GLY A 121 -10.85 8.12 4.71
N CYS A 122 -10.24 6.93 4.67
CA CYS A 122 -10.32 6.01 3.54
C CYS A 122 -11.76 5.65 3.22
N ARG A 123 -12.57 5.30 4.23
CA ARG A 123 -14.01 5.00 4.06
C ARG A 123 -14.76 6.14 3.41
N LYS A 124 -14.54 7.37 3.90
CA LYS A 124 -15.18 8.57 3.37
C LYS A 124 -14.73 8.86 1.93
N LEU A 125 -13.46 8.64 1.61
CA LEU A 125 -12.91 8.83 0.27
C LEU A 125 -13.45 7.78 -0.71
N ALA A 126 -13.35 6.50 -0.37
CA ALA A 126 -13.85 5.38 -1.16
C ALA A 126 -15.37 5.45 -1.39
N ALA A 127 -16.15 5.95 -0.43
CA ALA A 127 -17.59 6.16 -0.60
C ALA A 127 -17.92 7.26 -1.64
N LYS A 128 -17.00 8.20 -1.91
CA LYS A 128 -17.19 9.25 -2.92
C LYS A 128 -16.79 8.80 -4.32
N ILE A 129 -15.80 7.91 -4.41
CA ILE A 129 -15.15 7.54 -5.68
C ILE A 129 -15.62 6.17 -6.19
N GLY A 130 -15.98 5.25 -5.29
CA GLY A 130 -16.35 3.88 -5.61
C GLY A 130 -17.84 3.57 -5.57
N ASP A 131 -18.17 2.29 -5.75
CA ASP A 131 -19.51 1.70 -5.76
C ASP A 131 -20.12 1.49 -4.36
N GLY A 132 -19.65 2.24 -3.35
CA GLY A 132 -20.03 2.11 -1.94
C GLY A 132 -19.44 0.88 -1.23
N LYS A 133 -19.27 -0.26 -1.91
CA LYS A 133 -18.70 -1.49 -1.33
C LYS A 133 -17.22 -1.34 -0.99
N GLN A 134 -16.49 -0.55 -1.75
CA GLN A 134 -15.07 -0.25 -1.47
C GLN A 134 -14.85 0.35 -0.08
N ALA A 135 -15.81 1.12 0.45
CA ALA A 135 -15.66 1.80 1.73
C ALA A 135 -15.47 0.79 2.87
N GLU A 136 -16.23 -0.31 2.89
CA GLU A 136 -16.15 -1.31 3.95
C GLU A 136 -14.81 -2.06 3.97
N ALA A 137 -14.15 -2.18 2.81
CA ALA A 137 -12.88 -2.88 2.64
C ALA A 137 -11.63 -2.05 3.01
N CYS A 138 -11.80 -0.77 3.37
CA CYS A 138 -10.71 0.07 3.87
C CYS A 138 -10.07 -0.53 5.12
N ARG A 139 -8.76 -0.75 5.04
CA ARG A 139 -7.92 -1.30 6.10
C ARG A 139 -6.65 -0.49 6.26
N SER A 140 -6.09 -0.47 7.47
CA SER A 140 -4.76 0.10 7.67
C SER A 140 -3.74 -0.76 6.91
N ALA A 141 -2.99 -0.10 6.04
CA ALA A 141 -1.96 -0.71 5.21
C ALA A 141 -0.59 -0.62 5.87
N VAL A 142 -0.26 0.54 6.43
CA VAL A 142 0.99 0.80 7.13
C VAL A 142 0.78 1.82 8.23
N TYR A 143 1.56 1.71 9.30
CA TYR A 143 1.72 2.75 10.31
C TYR A 143 3.20 3.10 10.45
N PHE A 144 3.48 4.30 10.93
CA PHE A 144 4.82 4.80 11.15
C PHE A 144 4.84 5.70 12.39
N TYR A 145 6.04 5.93 12.92
CA TYR A 145 6.27 6.70 14.15
C TYR A 145 7.14 7.94 13.87
N ASP A 146 7.48 8.66 14.93
CA ASP A 146 8.23 9.91 14.84
C ASP A 146 9.57 9.70 14.12
N GLY A 147 9.90 10.60 13.20
CA GLY A 147 11.11 10.53 12.38
C GLY A 147 10.98 9.63 11.14
N ALA A 148 9.84 8.97 10.94
CA ALA A 148 9.60 8.12 9.78
C ALA A 148 8.69 8.76 8.73
N CYS A 149 8.78 8.22 7.52
CA CYS A 149 7.87 8.44 6.40
C CYS A 149 7.28 7.10 5.94
N ALA A 150 6.04 7.11 5.47
CA ALA A 150 5.39 6.00 4.79
C ALA A 150 5.15 6.33 3.31
N GLY A 151 5.29 5.35 2.43
CA GLY A 151 5.03 5.44 1.00
C GLY A 151 3.87 4.54 0.58
N LEU A 152 3.22 4.92 -0.51
CA LEU A 152 2.20 4.15 -1.22
C LEU A 152 2.65 3.99 -2.68
N ALA A 153 2.51 2.77 -3.19
CA ALA A 153 2.71 2.47 -4.60
C ALA A 153 1.47 1.77 -5.16
N THR A 154 1.20 1.97 -6.45
CA THR A 154 0.09 1.34 -7.17
C THR A 154 0.56 0.75 -8.49
N SER A 155 -0.19 -0.24 -8.96
CA SER A 155 0.00 -0.94 -10.22
C SER A 155 -1.15 -0.60 -11.19
N SER A 156 -0.90 -0.78 -12.49
CA SER A 156 -1.89 -0.56 -13.56
C SER A 156 -3.09 -1.51 -13.50
N ASP A 157 -2.98 -2.64 -12.80
CA ASP A 157 -4.08 -3.59 -12.56
C ASP A 157 -4.87 -3.32 -11.27
N GLY A 158 -4.52 -2.26 -10.53
CA GLY A 158 -5.12 -1.92 -9.24
C GLY A 158 -4.47 -2.61 -8.03
N GLY A 159 -3.40 -3.36 -8.25
CA GLY A 159 -2.47 -3.76 -7.20
C GLY A 159 -1.89 -2.54 -6.47
N TRP A 160 -1.53 -2.71 -5.21
CA TRP A 160 -0.92 -1.65 -4.43
C TRP A 160 -0.01 -2.21 -3.34
N GLY A 161 0.91 -1.38 -2.88
CA GLY A 161 1.86 -1.73 -1.82
C GLY A 161 2.17 -0.52 -0.94
N THR A 162 2.64 -0.79 0.26
CA THR A 162 3.03 0.26 1.21
C THR A 162 4.36 -0.07 1.88
N GLY A 163 5.10 0.95 2.27
CA GLY A 163 6.36 0.80 2.97
C GLY A 163 6.61 1.99 3.89
N TRP A 164 7.57 1.88 4.79
CA TRP A 164 7.99 3.01 5.64
C TRP A 164 9.50 2.99 5.87
N SER A 165 10.08 4.16 6.13
CA SER A 165 11.51 4.33 6.40
C SER A 165 11.75 5.54 7.30
N THR A 166 12.73 5.44 8.18
CA THR A 166 13.28 6.58 8.96
C THR A 166 14.41 7.31 8.24
N THR A 167 14.88 6.76 7.13
CA THR A 167 16.00 7.33 6.37
C THR A 167 15.53 8.46 5.46
N SER A 168 14.50 8.22 4.66
CA SER A 168 13.94 9.21 3.73
C SER A 168 12.59 8.79 3.16
N ALA A 169 11.81 9.76 2.69
CA ALA A 169 10.61 9.52 1.89
C ALA A 169 10.87 8.64 0.65
N ARG A 170 11.99 8.87 -0.06
CA ARG A 170 12.38 8.08 -1.24
C ARG A 170 12.52 6.60 -0.91
N GLU A 171 13.12 6.29 0.23
CA GLU A 171 13.30 4.91 0.65
C GLU A 171 11.97 4.26 1.08
N ALA A 172 11.08 5.02 1.72
CA ALA A 172 9.73 4.55 2.01
C ALA A 172 8.93 4.20 0.73
N CYS A 173 9.05 5.00 -0.33
CA CYS A 173 8.45 4.70 -1.63
C CYS A 173 9.07 3.48 -2.32
N ARG A 174 10.40 3.31 -2.27
CA ARG A 174 11.04 2.08 -2.77
C ARG A 174 10.54 0.83 -2.07
N TYR A 175 10.30 0.89 -0.75
CA TYR A 175 9.68 -0.22 -0.02
C TYR A 175 8.22 -0.44 -0.42
N ALA A 176 7.47 0.63 -0.68
CA ALA A 176 6.10 0.53 -1.18
C ALA A 176 6.02 -0.14 -2.55
N GLU A 177 6.89 0.24 -3.49
CA GLU A 177 7.00 -0.37 -4.82
C GLU A 177 7.42 -1.83 -4.76
N ALA A 178 8.35 -2.17 -3.86
CA ALA A 178 8.73 -3.56 -3.62
C ALA A 178 7.53 -4.38 -3.11
N SER A 179 6.82 -3.88 -2.08
CA SER A 179 5.62 -4.53 -1.55
C SER A 179 4.50 -4.68 -2.59
N CYS A 180 4.35 -3.71 -3.50
CA CYS A 180 3.40 -3.77 -4.60
C CYS A 180 3.75 -4.91 -5.57
N ARG A 181 5.02 -5.01 -5.97
CA ARG A 181 5.52 -6.08 -6.85
C ARG A 181 5.44 -7.45 -6.20
N ASP A 182 5.75 -7.54 -4.91
CA ASP A 182 5.64 -8.79 -4.14
C ASP A 182 4.20 -9.30 -4.04
N SER A 183 3.23 -8.38 -4.16
CA SER A 183 1.80 -8.71 -4.21
C SER A 183 1.32 -9.07 -5.62
N GLY A 184 2.23 -9.11 -6.61
CA GLY A 184 1.94 -9.47 -8.01
C GLY A 184 1.55 -8.29 -8.91
N GLY A 185 1.64 -7.05 -8.44
CA GLY A 185 1.31 -5.87 -9.25
C GLY A 185 2.35 -5.62 -10.36
N PRO A 186 1.96 -5.52 -11.65
CA PRO A 186 2.81 -5.03 -12.72
C PRO A 186 3.09 -3.52 -12.58
N ASP A 187 4.20 -3.04 -13.14
CA ASP A 187 4.48 -1.61 -13.32
C ASP A 187 4.26 -0.74 -12.07
N CYS A 188 4.58 -1.27 -10.88
CA CYS A 188 4.35 -0.57 -9.63
C CYS A 188 5.13 0.75 -9.55
N GLU A 189 4.41 1.84 -9.27
CA GLU A 189 4.95 3.20 -9.17
C GLU A 189 4.59 3.83 -7.81
N GLY A 190 5.57 4.51 -7.19
CA GLY A 190 5.37 5.26 -5.96
C GLY A 190 4.55 6.54 -6.16
N VAL A 191 3.24 6.48 -5.92
CA VAL A 191 2.31 7.58 -6.18
C VAL A 191 2.28 8.65 -5.09
N ALA A 192 2.65 8.31 -3.85
CA ALA A 192 2.52 9.23 -2.73
C ALA A 192 3.33 8.81 -1.50
N TYR A 193 3.59 9.78 -0.62
CA TYR A 193 4.17 9.51 0.69
C TYR A 193 3.64 10.46 1.77
N LEU A 194 3.83 10.07 3.03
CA LEU A 194 3.49 10.85 4.22
C LEU A 194 4.63 10.79 5.22
N CYS A 195 5.09 11.92 5.73
CA CYS A 195 6.11 11.96 6.78
C CYS A 195 5.52 12.45 8.09
N SER A 196 6.03 11.93 9.20
CA SER A 196 5.89 12.56 10.51
C SER A 196 6.58 13.93 10.51
N PRO A 197 6.23 14.85 11.44
CA PRO A 197 6.81 16.20 11.47
C PRO A 197 8.35 16.24 11.51
N SER A 198 8.99 15.27 12.17
CA SER A 198 10.45 15.13 12.27
C SER A 198 11.06 14.21 11.20
N GLY A 199 10.24 13.65 10.30
CA GLY A 199 10.67 12.75 9.24
C GLY A 199 11.52 13.45 8.17
N ARG A 200 12.51 12.74 7.64
CA ARG A 200 13.36 13.24 6.54
C ARG A 200 12.57 13.25 5.23
N ARG A 201 12.12 14.46 4.87
CA ARG A 201 11.41 14.75 3.61
C ARG A 201 12.27 14.43 2.39
N GLY A 202 11.63 14.26 1.25
CA GLY A 202 12.30 13.95 -0.02
C GLY A 202 11.34 14.00 -1.20
N THR A 203 11.59 13.21 -2.22
CA THR A 203 10.64 12.99 -3.31
C THR A 203 10.53 11.49 -3.56
N CYS A 204 9.32 11.03 -3.85
CA CYS A 204 9.15 9.81 -4.61
C CYS A 204 9.31 10.19 -6.08
N ASP A 205 9.89 9.31 -6.89
CA ASP A 205 9.97 9.57 -8.33
C ASP A 205 8.52 9.54 -8.86
N GLY A 206 7.88 10.70 -9.00
CA GLY A 206 6.48 10.86 -9.44
C GLY A 206 5.44 11.21 -8.35
N GLY A 207 5.79 11.21 -7.06
CA GLY A 207 4.81 11.26 -5.97
C GLY A 207 4.51 12.64 -5.35
N ILE A 208 3.31 12.79 -4.80
CA ILE A 208 2.87 13.98 -4.06
C ILE A 208 3.59 14.04 -2.70
N SER A 209 4.23 15.18 -2.41
CA SER A 209 4.73 15.51 -1.07
C SER A 209 3.66 16.23 -0.25
N ILE A 210 3.45 15.80 0.99
CA ILE A 210 2.69 16.55 1.98
C ILE A 210 3.58 16.92 3.14
N ASP A 211 4.14 18.10 3.00
CA ASP A 211 4.70 18.84 4.12
C ASP A 211 3.50 19.37 4.90
N GLY A 212 3.32 18.94 6.16
CA GLY A 212 2.17 19.28 7.01
C GLY A 212 1.91 20.78 7.29
N GLU A 213 2.53 21.66 6.51
CA GLU A 213 2.35 23.11 6.50
C GLU A 213 1.53 23.59 5.28
N THR A 214 1.51 22.87 4.15
CA THR A 214 0.66 23.22 2.99
C THR A 214 0.63 22.05 2.00
N THR A 215 -0.56 21.55 1.66
CA THR A 215 -0.79 20.63 0.54
C THR A 215 -0.44 21.34 -0.77
N ARG A 216 0.82 21.27 -1.21
CA ARG A 216 1.19 21.62 -2.59
C ARG A 216 1.34 20.33 -3.37
N VAL A 217 0.29 19.99 -4.11
CA VAL A 217 0.36 18.95 -5.15
C VAL A 217 1.27 19.50 -6.24
N SER A 218 2.52 19.06 -6.28
CA SER A 218 3.37 19.23 -7.45
C SER A 218 2.93 18.20 -8.48
N SER A 219 2.10 18.61 -9.44
CA SER A 219 1.81 17.76 -10.61
C SER A 219 3.13 17.41 -11.32
N PRO A 220 3.33 16.15 -11.75
CA PRO A 220 4.45 15.81 -12.62
C PRO A 220 4.33 16.63 -13.92
N GLN A 221 5.46 17.20 -14.37
CA GLN A 221 5.59 17.87 -15.68
C GLN A 221 5.89 16.85 -16.77
#